data_AF-A0A0H5Q122-F1
#
_entry.id   AF-A0A0H5Q122-F1
#
_cell.length_a   1.000
_cell.length_b   1.000
_cell.length_c   1.000
_cell.angle_alpha   90.00
_cell.angle_beta   90.00
_cell.angle_gamma   90.00
#
_symmetry.space_group_name_H-M   'P 1'
#
loop_
_entity.id
_entity.type
_entity.pdbx_description
1 polymer ?
#
loop_
_entity_poly.entity_id
_entity_poly.type
_entity_poly.pdbx_seq_one_letter_code
_entity_poly.pdbx_strand_id
1 'polypeptide(L)'
;MNTKKTKASGRVTKSADTWTVRGVSPETRAAVKVAARKAGKPIGEWLESTLSKAAIEQASHAHVPAPRIEDALAKIVERLEAIEGRKQPQGFWARLFGR
;
A
#
# COMPACT_ATOMS: atom_id res chain seq x y z
N MET A 1 -12.39 45.00 29.65
CA MET A 1 -12.88 45.26 28.27
C MET A 1 -12.26 44.22 27.35
N ASN A 2 -13.09 43.47 26.63
CA ASN A 2 -12.74 42.14 26.10
C ASN A 2 -11.94 42.21 24.78
N THR A 3 -10.84 41.44 24.71
CA THR A 3 -10.10 41.15 23.47
C THR A 3 -10.78 40.03 22.70
N LYS A 4 -11.42 40.32 21.55
CA LYS A 4 -11.88 39.28 20.64
C LYS A 4 -10.72 38.83 19.73
N LYS A 5 -10.13 37.66 20.00
CA LYS A 5 -9.23 36.96 19.06
C LYS A 5 -10.08 36.34 17.94
N THR A 6 -9.93 36.82 16.71
CA THR A 6 -10.46 36.18 15.51
C THR A 6 -9.61 34.95 15.17
N LYS A 7 -10.21 33.75 15.18
CA LYS A 7 -9.53 32.53 14.74
C LYS A 7 -9.33 32.57 13.23
N ALA A 8 -8.08 32.49 12.78
CA ALA A 8 -7.74 32.31 11.37
C ALA A 8 -8.27 30.94 10.89
N SER A 9 -9.20 30.97 9.93
CA SER A 9 -9.64 29.78 9.20
C SER A 9 -8.50 29.31 8.30
N GLY A 10 -7.91 28.16 8.62
CA GLY A 10 -6.81 27.58 7.87
C GLY A 10 -7.24 27.18 6.46
N ARG A 11 -6.44 27.63 5.49
CA ARG A 11 -6.52 27.39 4.04
C ARG A 11 -6.62 25.89 3.70
N VAL A 12 -7.73 25.45 3.08
CA VAL A 12 -7.83 24.12 2.47
C VAL A 12 -6.95 24.09 1.23
N THR A 13 -5.79 23.46 1.32
CA THR A 13 -4.84 23.27 0.22
C THR A 13 -5.34 22.17 -0.71
N LYS A 14 -5.52 22.49 -2.00
CA LYS A 14 -5.82 21.59 -3.15
C LYS A 14 -6.65 20.36 -2.80
N SER A 15 -7.96 20.47 -2.99
CA SER A 15 -8.91 19.37 -2.90
C SER A 15 -8.42 18.19 -3.74
N ALA A 16 -8.09 17.09 -3.09
CA ALA A 16 -8.06 15.79 -3.74
C ALA A 16 -9.40 15.57 -4.45
N ASP A 17 -9.38 14.88 -5.59
CA ASP A 17 -10.58 14.57 -6.35
C ASP A 17 -11.66 13.98 -5.43
N THR A 18 -12.83 14.60 -5.39
CA THR A 18 -13.88 14.24 -4.45
C THR A 18 -14.82 13.25 -5.11
N TRP A 19 -14.63 11.98 -4.81
CA TRP A 19 -15.53 10.92 -5.25
C TRP A 19 -16.66 10.69 -4.24
N THR A 20 -17.85 10.34 -4.73
CA THR A 20 -19.01 10.02 -3.89
C THR A 20 -19.33 8.53 -3.96
N VAL A 21 -19.39 7.87 -2.81
CA VAL A 21 -19.76 6.44 -2.72
C VAL A 21 -21.28 6.30 -2.59
N ARG A 22 -21.93 5.73 -3.60
CA ARG A 22 -23.36 5.39 -3.58
C ARG A 22 -23.59 3.99 -2.99
N GLY A 23 -24.79 3.74 -2.47
CA GLY A 23 -25.20 2.40 -2.01
C GLY A 23 -24.74 2.00 -0.60
N VAL A 24 -23.93 2.81 0.09
CA VAL A 24 -23.55 2.50 1.49
C VAL A 24 -24.71 2.79 2.42
N SER A 25 -25.18 1.77 3.15
CA SER A 25 -26.26 1.89 4.14
C SER A 25 -25.88 2.84 5.28
N PRO A 26 -26.85 3.49 5.94
CA PRO A 26 -26.57 4.39 7.06
C PRO A 26 -25.89 3.68 8.23
N GLU A 27 -26.23 2.41 8.47
CA GLU A 27 -25.62 1.58 9.51
C GLU A 27 -24.14 1.34 9.24
N THR A 28 -23.78 0.99 7.99
CA THR A 28 -22.37 0.79 7.60
C THR A 28 -21.59 2.09 7.74
N ARG A 29 -22.15 3.25 7.36
CA ARG A 29 -21.49 4.55 7.56
C ARG A 29 -21.21 4.84 9.03
N ALA A 30 -22.16 4.52 9.91
CA ALA A 30 -22.00 4.68 11.35
C ALA A 30 -20.89 3.75 11.89
N ALA A 31 -20.88 2.49 11.48
CA ALA A 31 -19.84 1.53 11.85
C ALA A 31 -18.44 1.99 11.41
N VAL A 32 -18.31 2.48 10.17
CA VAL A 32 -17.06 3.04 9.63
C VAL A 32 -16.60 4.25 10.45
N LYS A 33 -17.53 5.15 10.83
CA LYS A 33 -17.21 6.30 11.69
C LYS A 33 -16.69 5.88 13.06
N VAL A 34 -17.29 4.87 13.67
CA VAL A 34 -16.84 4.31 14.95
C VAL A 34 -15.46 3.64 14.78
N ALA A 35 -15.25 2.87 13.73
CA ALA A 35 -13.98 2.20 13.45
C ALA A 35 -12.82 3.19 13.23
N ALA A 36 -13.05 4.23 12.43
CA ALA A 36 -12.08 5.31 12.21
C ALA A 36 -11.73 6.03 13.52
N ARG A 37 -12.75 6.33 14.35
CA ARG A 37 -12.55 6.96 15.66
C ARG A 37 -11.75 6.07 16.61
N LYS A 38 -12.04 4.76 16.65
CA LYS A 38 -11.28 3.77 17.45
C LYS A 38 -9.82 3.67 16.99
N ALA A 39 -9.57 3.80 15.69
CA ALA A 39 -8.23 3.80 15.12
C ALA A 39 -7.48 5.14 15.31
N GLY A 40 -8.13 6.19 15.83
CA GLY A 40 -7.53 7.52 15.98
C GLY A 40 -7.25 8.23 14.66
N LYS A 41 -7.89 7.82 13.57
CA LYS A 41 -7.63 8.31 12.19
C LYS A 41 -8.82 9.07 11.61
N PRO A 42 -8.60 10.02 10.69
CA PRO A 42 -9.69 10.60 9.93
C PRO A 42 -10.34 9.53 9.03
N ILE A 43 -11.64 9.70 8.77
CA ILE A 43 -12.44 8.72 8.02
C ILE A 43 -11.85 8.39 6.64
N GLY A 44 -11.30 9.40 5.95
CA GLY A 44 -10.70 9.23 4.62
C GLY A 44 -9.44 8.37 4.65
N GLU A 45 -8.53 8.62 5.61
CA GLU A 45 -7.31 7.81 5.76
C GLU A 45 -7.65 6.38 6.21
N TRP A 46 -8.64 6.22 7.08
CA TRP A 46 -9.11 4.89 7.48
C TRP A 46 -9.68 4.12 6.27
N LEU A 47 -10.49 4.78 5.45
CA LEU A 47 -11.05 4.21 4.23
C LEU A 47 -9.96 3.82 3.23
N GLU A 48 -9.00 4.72 2.95
CA GLU A 48 -7.85 4.44 2.07
C GLU A 48 -7.11 3.17 2.52
N SER A 49 -6.76 3.10 3.81
CA SER A 49 -6.03 1.95 4.35
C SER A 49 -6.83 0.64 4.28
N THR A 50 -8.16 0.72 4.45
CA THR A 50 -9.04 -0.45 4.43
C THR A 50 -9.30 -0.91 3.00
N LEU A 51 -9.58 0.01 2.08
CA LEU A 51 -9.81 -0.27 0.67
C LEU A 51 -8.54 -0.77 -0.01
N SER A 52 -7.38 -0.19 0.31
CA SER A 52 -6.09 -0.68 -0.20
C SER A 52 -5.83 -2.13 0.20
N LYS A 53 -6.04 -2.48 1.47
CA LYS A 53 -5.91 -3.87 1.95
C LYS A 53 -6.90 -4.81 1.26
N ALA A 54 -8.16 -4.43 1.19
CA ALA A 54 -9.20 -5.21 0.53
C ALA A 54 -8.92 -5.39 -0.97
N ALA A 55 -8.39 -4.37 -1.65
CA ALA A 55 -8.02 -4.44 -3.05
C ALA A 55 -6.82 -5.37 -3.27
N ILE A 56 -5.79 -5.32 -2.40
CA ILE A 56 -4.65 -6.25 -2.47
C ILE A 56 -5.10 -7.69 -2.22
N GLU A 57 -5.94 -7.90 -1.20
CA GLU A 57 -6.52 -9.20 -0.89
C GLU A 57 -7.38 -9.71 -2.04
N GLN A 58 -8.27 -8.90 -2.60
CA GLN A 58 -9.10 -9.34 -3.71
C GLN A 58 -8.31 -9.50 -5.01
N ALA A 59 -7.32 -8.65 -5.29
CA ALA A 59 -6.46 -8.78 -6.46
C ALA A 59 -5.57 -10.03 -6.38
N SER A 60 -5.08 -10.38 -5.19
CA SER A 60 -4.32 -11.63 -4.99
C SER A 60 -5.19 -12.87 -5.23
N HIS A 61 -6.50 -12.78 -4.93
CA HIS A 61 -7.45 -13.87 -5.18
C HIS A 61 -8.06 -13.87 -6.59
N ALA A 62 -8.13 -12.72 -7.27
CA ALA A 62 -8.85 -12.57 -8.54
C ALA A 62 -8.03 -12.90 -9.79
N HIS A 63 -6.69 -12.85 -9.75
CA HIS A 63 -5.89 -13.24 -10.91
C HIS A 63 -4.47 -13.66 -10.52
N VAL A 64 -4.35 -14.79 -9.84
CA VAL A 64 -3.21 -15.67 -10.10
C VAL A 64 -3.81 -17.02 -10.44
N PRO A 65 -3.97 -17.40 -11.73
CA PRO A 65 -3.89 -18.83 -12.03
C PRO A 65 -2.59 -19.24 -11.37
N ALA A 66 -2.68 -20.05 -10.30
CA ALA A 66 -1.51 -20.52 -9.58
C ALA A 66 -0.50 -20.86 -10.66
N PRO A 67 0.65 -20.13 -10.78
CA PRO A 67 1.61 -20.48 -11.79
C PRO A 67 1.83 -21.96 -11.57
N ARG A 68 1.66 -22.75 -12.63
CA ARG A 68 1.93 -24.17 -12.54
C ARG A 68 3.26 -24.27 -11.82
N ILE A 69 3.35 -25.09 -10.79
CA ILE A 69 4.55 -25.13 -9.95
C ILE A 69 5.78 -25.30 -10.86
N GLU A 70 5.60 -26.00 -11.98
CA GLU A 70 6.49 -26.14 -13.11
C GLU A 70 6.94 -24.81 -13.75
N ASP A 71 6.03 -23.86 -14.02
CA ASP A 71 6.34 -22.54 -14.59
C ASP A 71 7.07 -21.63 -13.60
N ALA A 72 6.71 -21.74 -12.32
CA ALA A 72 7.40 -21.01 -11.24
C ALA A 72 8.82 -21.56 -11.05
N LEU A 73 8.98 -22.89 -11.07
CA LEU A 73 10.28 -23.54 -11.01
C LEU A 73 11.14 -23.19 -12.24
N ALA A 74 10.56 -23.18 -13.44
CA ALA A 74 11.27 -22.78 -14.66
C ALA A 74 11.82 -21.35 -14.58
N LYS A 75 11.01 -20.40 -14.10
CA LYS A 75 11.46 -19.00 -13.87
C LYS A 75 12.53 -18.88 -12.79
N ILE A 76 12.47 -19.71 -11.74
CA ILE A 76 13.49 -19.74 -10.69
C ILE A 76 14.81 -20.27 -11.27
N VAL A 77 14.78 -21.34 -12.05
CA VAL A 77 15.96 -21.91 -12.72
C VAL A 77 16.56 -20.92 -13.70
N GLU A 78 15.76 -20.30 -14.58
CA GLU A 78 16.23 -19.27 -15.52
C GLU A 78 16.89 -18.09 -14.79
N ARG A 79 16.32 -17.67 -13.65
CA ARG A 79 16.90 -16.60 -12.82
C ARG A 79 18.22 -17.01 -12.18
N LEU A 80 18.34 -18.26 -11.74
CA LEU A 80 19.58 -18.80 -11.17
C LEU A 80 20.68 -18.91 -12.24
N GLU A 81 20.37 -19.42 -13.43
CA GLU A 81 21.29 -19.47 -14.55
C GLU A 81 21.75 -18.08 -15.00
N ALA A 82 20.88 -17.06 -14.96
CA ALA A 82 21.26 -15.68 -15.25
C ALA A 82 22.13 -15.02 -14.15
N ILE A 83 22.09 -15.54 -12.93
CA ILE A 83 22.94 -15.11 -11.82
C ILE A 83 24.28 -15.87 -11.86
N GLU A 84 24.26 -17.15 -12.20
CA GLU A 84 25.42 -18.04 -12.26
C GLU A 84 26.24 -17.85 -13.54
N GLY A 85 25.56 -17.66 -14.67
CA GLY A 85 26.14 -17.27 -15.96
C GLY A 85 26.73 -15.86 -15.96
N ARG A 86 26.31 -15.01 -15.01
CA ARG A 86 27.11 -13.88 -14.55
C ARG A 86 28.24 -14.41 -13.69
N LYS A 87 29.25 -15.04 -14.32
CA LYS A 87 30.58 -15.20 -13.75
C LYS A 87 30.93 -13.88 -13.08
N GLN A 88 30.93 -13.86 -11.75
CA GLN A 88 31.32 -12.70 -10.98
C GLN A 88 32.64 -12.17 -11.58
N PRO A 89 32.70 -10.93 -12.09
CA PRO A 89 33.98 -10.26 -12.13
C PRO A 89 34.35 -10.04 -10.66
N GLN A 90 35.19 -10.95 -10.17
CA GLN A 90 36.21 -10.72 -9.15
C GLN A 90 36.40 -9.22 -8.92
N GLY A 91 35.92 -8.67 -7.80
CA GLY A 91 36.07 -7.22 -7.62
C GLY A 91 35.67 -6.68 -6.25
N PHE A 92 34.48 -7.02 -5.76
CA PHE A 92 34.01 -6.41 -4.51
C PHE A 92 34.51 -7.15 -3.25
N TRP A 93 34.25 -8.46 -3.13
CA TRP A 93 34.66 -9.23 -1.93
C TRP A 93 36.08 -9.79 -2.01
N ALA A 94 36.59 -10.11 -3.21
CA ALA A 94 37.97 -10.55 -3.40
C ALA A 94 39.01 -9.49 -2.96
N ARG A 95 38.62 -8.21 -3.00
CA ARG A 95 39.46 -7.07 -2.59
C ARG A 95 39.27 -6.67 -1.12
N LEU A 96 38.26 -7.21 -0.44
CA LEU A 96 37.96 -6.89 0.97
C LEU A 96 38.47 -7.96 1.95
N PHE A 97 38.64 -9.21 1.52
CA PHE A 97 39.07 -10.33 2.37
C PHE A 97 40.32 -11.10 1.89
N GLY A 98 41.03 -10.58 0.88
CA GLY A 98 42.28 -11.15 0.37
C GLY A 98 43.52 -10.49 0.97
N ARG A 99 43.91 -10.88 2.18
CA ARG A 99 45.30 -10.81 2.66
C ARG A 99 45.59 -12.04 3.53
#